data_AF-A0A024VD66-F1
#
_entry.id   AF-A0A024VD66-F1
#
_cell.length_a   1.000
_cell.length_b   1.000
_cell.length_c   1.000
_cell.angle_alpha   90.00
_cell.angle_beta   90.00
_cell.angle_gamma   90.00
#
_symmetry.space_group_name_H-M   'P 1'
#
loop_
_entity.id
_entity.type
_entity.pdbx_description
1 polymer ?
#
loop_
_entity_poly.entity_id
_entity_poly.type
_entity_poly.pdbx_seq_one_letter_code
_entity_poly.pdbx_strand_id
1 'polypeptide(L)'
;MKRKVPNIIITGVPGSGKSTLCEELKEIINKELLKRNDMEGFEMTHLNLSNIIKDERLYKEFDDELDASIYSEELLNEYLKKKYKLEKGGYIIDFHDINFVKD
;
A
#
# COMPACT_ATOMS: atom_id res chain seq x y z
N MET A 1 -5.16 -21.29 -0.23
CA MET A 1 -6.09 -20.78 -1.27
C MET A 1 -5.32 -19.86 -2.21
N LYS A 2 -5.53 -19.97 -3.53
CA LYS A 2 -4.90 -19.07 -4.50
C LYS A 2 -5.63 -17.72 -4.48
N ARG A 3 -4.88 -16.60 -4.48
CA ARG A 3 -5.47 -15.24 -4.51
C ARG A 3 -6.30 -15.06 -5.78
N LYS A 4 -7.48 -14.43 -5.66
CA LYS A 4 -8.37 -14.10 -6.78
C LYS A 4 -8.07 -12.73 -7.38
N VAL A 5 -7.63 -11.79 -6.53
CA VAL A 5 -7.10 -10.49 -6.91
C VAL A 5 -5.65 -10.36 -6.42
N PRO A 6 -4.75 -9.68 -7.15
CA PRO A 6 -3.35 -9.54 -6.75
C PRO A 6 -3.18 -8.43 -5.69
N ASN A 7 -1.96 -8.35 -5.14
CA ASN A 7 -1.44 -7.08 -4.64
C ASN A 7 -0.57 -6.47 -5.72
N ILE A 8 -0.62 -5.15 -5.88
CA ILE A 8 0.16 -4.39 -6.85
C ILE A 8 0.99 -3.40 -6.05
N ILE A 9 2.30 -3.33 -6.30
CA ILE A 9 3.17 -2.31 -5.73
C ILE A 9 3.48 -1.32 -6.84
N ILE A 10 3.25 -0.03 -6.58
CA ILE A 10 3.64 1.06 -7.45
C ILE A 10 4.75 1.83 -6.72
N THR A 11 5.94 1.77 -7.30
CA THR A 11 7.14 2.40 -6.76
C THR A 11 7.81 3.31 -7.78
N GLY A 12 8.81 4.06 -7.33
CA GLY A 12 9.47 5.11 -8.10
C GLY A 12 9.77 6.33 -7.25
N VAL A 13 10.61 7.20 -7.80
CA VAL A 13 11.10 8.40 -7.10
C VAL A 13 9.93 9.28 -6.59
N PRO A 14 10.10 9.97 -5.45
CA PRO A 14 9.13 10.97 -5.01
C PRO A 14 8.79 11.98 -6.12
N GLY A 15 7.52 12.34 -6.25
CA GLY A 15 7.05 13.26 -7.30
C GLY A 15 6.77 12.65 -8.68
N SER A 16 7.02 11.35 -8.91
CA SER A 16 6.78 10.69 -10.21
C SER A 16 5.30 10.43 -10.57
N GLY A 17 4.34 10.85 -9.74
CA GLY A 17 2.91 10.63 -9.99
C GLY A 17 2.33 9.30 -9.49
N LYS A 18 3.05 8.55 -8.63
CA LYS A 18 2.59 7.26 -8.09
C LYS A 18 1.19 7.31 -7.47
N SER A 19 0.96 8.24 -6.55
CA SER A 19 -0.31 8.34 -5.83
C SER A 19 -1.50 8.61 -6.78
N THR A 20 -1.29 9.46 -7.79
CA THR A 20 -2.28 9.70 -8.84
C THR A 20 -2.58 8.42 -9.62
N LEU A 21 -1.54 7.71 -10.07
CA LEU A 21 -1.68 6.45 -10.78
C LEU A 21 -2.39 5.38 -9.93
N CYS A 22 -2.08 5.29 -8.64
CA CYS A 22 -2.70 4.31 -7.73
C CYS A 22 -4.21 4.54 -7.59
N GLU A 23 -4.64 5.78 -7.43
CA GLU A 23 -6.06 6.13 -7.31
C GLU A 23 -6.82 5.84 -8.61
N GLU A 24 -6.29 6.26 -9.76
CA GLU A 24 -6.89 5.99 -11.07
C GLU A 24 -6.96 4.49 -11.35
N LEU A 25 -5.88 3.75 -11.08
CA LEU A 25 -5.82 2.31 -11.28
C LEU A 25 -6.82 1.57 -10.39
N LYS A 26 -6.95 1.98 -9.12
CA LYS A 26 -7.96 1.44 -8.19
C LYS A 26 -9.36 1.58 -8.77
N GLU A 27 -9.71 2.78 -9.24
CA GLU A 27 -11.02 3.03 -9.82
C GLU A 27 -11.28 2.20 -11.08
N ILE A 28 -10.30 2.12 -11.99
CA ILE A 28 -10.40 1.35 -13.23
C ILE A 28 -10.59 -0.13 -12.91
N ILE A 29 -9.74 -0.71 -12.05
CA ILE A 29 -9.84 -2.13 -11.71
C ILE A 29 -11.17 -2.43 -11.02
N ASN A 30 -11.59 -1.61 -10.06
CA ASN A 30 -12.85 -1.86 -9.34
C ASN A 30 -14.07 -1.78 -10.27
N LYS A 31 -14.08 -0.87 -11.24
CA LYS A 31 -15.12 -0.82 -12.29
C LYS A 31 -15.15 -2.10 -13.14
N GLU A 32 -13.99 -2.68 -13.46
CA GLU A 32 -13.93 -3.95 -14.21
C GLU A 32 -14.30 -5.17 -13.35
N LEU A 33 -13.96 -5.18 -12.06
CA LEU A 33 -14.36 -6.23 -11.13
C LEU A 33 -15.89 -6.31 -10.97
N LEU A 34 -16.57 -5.15 -10.87
CA LEU A 34 -18.03 -5.09 -10.75
C LEU A 34 -18.78 -5.66 -11.96
N LYS A 35 -18.16 -5.72 -13.14
CA LYS A 35 -18.75 -6.32 -14.35
C LYS A 35 -18.67 -7.85 -14.34
N ARG A 36 -17.94 -8.44 -13.39
CA ARG A 36 -17.67 -9.88 -13.34
C ARG A 36 -18.41 -10.55 -12.20
N ASN A 37 -19.34 -11.44 -12.55
CA ASN A 37 -20.13 -12.20 -11.57
C ASN A 37 -19.26 -13.10 -10.66
N ASP A 38 -18.10 -13.57 -11.13
CA ASP A 38 -17.19 -14.43 -10.35
C ASP A 38 -16.29 -13.66 -9.38
N MET A 39 -16.42 -12.33 -9.33
CA MET A 39 -15.59 -11.42 -8.55
C MET A 39 -16.40 -10.58 -7.54
N GLU A 40 -17.65 -10.97 -7.25
CA GLU A 40 -18.45 -10.33 -6.20
C GLU A 40 -17.72 -10.35 -4.85
N GLY A 41 -17.68 -9.20 -4.17
CA GLY A 41 -16.99 -9.03 -2.89
C GLY A 41 -15.48 -8.87 -2.98
N PHE A 42 -14.88 -8.82 -4.18
CA PHE A 42 -13.48 -8.44 -4.37
C PHE A 42 -13.35 -6.98 -4.81
N GLU A 43 -12.41 -6.27 -4.21
CA GLU A 43 -12.07 -4.90 -4.56
C GLU A 43 -10.57 -4.64 -4.36
N MET A 44 -10.09 -3.59 -4.99
CA MET A 44 -8.76 -3.01 -4.78
C MET A 44 -8.87 -1.84 -3.81
N THR A 45 -7.99 -1.84 -2.80
CA THR A 45 -7.80 -0.77 -1.84
C THR A 45 -6.44 -0.11 -2.08
N HIS A 46 -6.40 1.22 -2.15
CA HIS A 46 -5.14 1.95 -2.22
C HIS A 46 -4.55 2.16 -0.81
N LEU A 47 -3.30 1.76 -0.63
CA LEU A 47 -2.52 1.96 0.59
C LEU A 47 -1.35 2.90 0.29
N ASN A 48 -1.48 4.16 0.68
CA ASN A 48 -0.37 5.10 0.65
C ASN A 48 0.48 4.92 1.92
N LEU A 49 1.64 4.27 1.77
CA LEU A 49 2.46 3.94 2.94
C LEU A 49 3.09 5.18 3.58
N SER A 50 3.38 6.24 2.82
CA SER A 50 3.88 7.49 3.37
C SER A 50 2.89 8.12 4.36
N ASN A 51 1.60 8.14 4.00
CA ASN A 51 0.54 8.64 4.87
C ASN A 51 0.35 7.71 6.08
N ILE A 52 0.31 6.39 5.87
CA ILE A 52 0.17 5.42 6.97
C ILE A 52 1.31 5.55 7.99
N ILE A 53 2.56 5.63 7.52
CA ILE A 53 3.74 5.80 8.38
C ILE A 53 3.62 7.08 9.22
N LYS A 54 3.19 8.18 8.59
CA LYS A 54 3.04 9.47 9.27
C LYS A 54 1.90 9.44 10.30
N ASP A 55 0.72 8.98 9.89
CA ASP A 55 -0.50 9.01 10.71
C ASP A 55 -0.40 8.05 11.90
N GLU A 56 0.21 6.87 11.70
CA GLU A 56 0.37 5.82 12.71
C GLU A 56 1.71 5.90 13.45
N ARG A 57 2.51 6.92 13.15
CA ARG A 57 3.82 7.20 13.76
C ARG A 57 4.79 6.01 13.73
N LEU A 58 4.94 5.39 12.56
CA LEU A 58 5.73 4.17 12.37
C LEU A 58 7.22 4.48 12.15
N TYR A 59 7.85 5.17 13.11
CA TYR A 59 9.25 5.59 13.07
C TYR A 59 9.94 5.42 14.43
N LYS A 60 11.26 5.24 14.44
CA LYS A 60 12.04 5.03 15.67
C LYS A 60 12.40 6.35 16.37
N GLU A 61 12.82 7.34 15.59
CA GLU A 61 13.21 8.68 16.04
C GLU A 61 12.74 9.70 14.99
N PHE A 62 12.37 10.90 15.44
CA PHE A 62 12.00 12.02 14.58
C PHE A 62 13.24 12.92 14.44
N ASP A 63 13.69 13.16 13.21
CA ASP A 63 14.81 14.07 12.95
C ASP A 63 14.25 15.50 12.78
N ASP A 64 14.47 16.34 13.79
CA ASP A 64 14.03 17.75 13.80
C ASP A 64 14.77 18.63 12.76
N GLU A 65 15.95 18.24 12.28
CA GLU A 65 16.71 19.02 11.27
C GLU A 65 16.20 18.76 9.85
N LEU A 66 15.80 17.52 9.56
CA LEU A 66 15.29 17.13 8.24
C LEU A 66 13.76 17.18 8.12
N ASP A 67 13.04 17.44 9.23
CA ASP A 67 11.59 17.25 9.35
C ASP A 67 11.16 15.87 8.82
N ALA A 68 12.01 14.87 9.03
CA ALA A 68 11.91 13.57 8.41
C ALA A 68 12.18 12.47 9.43
N SER A 69 11.18 11.65 9.69
CA SER A 69 11.38 10.46 10.50
C SER A 69 11.95 9.33 9.64
N ILE A 70 13.04 8.69 10.08
CA ILE A 70 13.43 7.40 9.51
C ILE A 70 12.34 6.40 9.89
N TYR A 71 11.52 6.01 8.92
CA TYR A 71 10.46 5.05 9.17
C TYR A 71 11.04 3.71 9.62
N SER A 72 10.33 3.03 10.50
CA SER A 72 10.72 1.71 10.97
C SER A 72 10.07 0.65 10.09
N GLU A 73 10.89 -0.04 9.29
CA GLU A 73 10.44 -1.21 8.51
C GLU A 73 9.74 -2.26 9.39
N GLU A 74 10.24 -2.48 10.60
CA GLU A 74 9.69 -3.43 11.55
C GLU A 74 8.29 -3.02 12.01
N LEU A 75 8.11 -1.77 12.47
CA LEU A 75 6.80 -1.25 12.88
C LEU A 75 5.82 -1.24 11.71
N LEU A 76 6.27 -0.85 10.51
CA LEU A 76 5.47 -0.88 9.29
C LEU A 76 4.99 -2.29 8.97
N ASN A 77 5.90 -3.27 8.99
CA ASN A 77 5.56 -4.66 8.71
C ASN A 77 4.61 -5.25 9.74
N GLU A 78 4.81 -4.96 11.02
CA GLU A 78 3.86 -5.36 12.06
C GLU A 78 2.49 -4.72 11.88
N TYR A 79 2.45 -3.41 11.61
CA TYR A 79 1.21 -2.69 11.38
C TYR A 79 0.45 -3.28 10.18
N LEU A 80 1.14 -3.49 9.06
CA LEU A 80 0.54 -4.05 7.85
C LEU A 80 -0.02 -5.46 8.08
N LYS A 81 0.71 -6.32 8.80
CA LYS A 81 0.25 -7.68 9.18
C LYS A 81 -0.96 -7.67 10.11
N LYS A 82 -1.02 -6.71 11.04
CA LYS A 82 -2.12 -6.60 12.02
C LYS A 82 -3.38 -5.98 11.39
N LYS A 83 -3.21 -4.97 10.53
CA LYS A 83 -4.31 -4.16 9.99
C LYS A 83 -4.88 -4.72 8.68
N TYR A 84 -4.04 -5.27 7.81
CA TYR A 84 -4.43 -5.67 6.45
C TYR A 84 -4.23 -7.17 6.24
N LYS A 85 -5.06 -7.74 5.36
CA LYS A 85 -5.02 -9.16 5.00
C LYS A 85 -4.28 -9.33 3.67
N LEU A 86 -3.02 -8.90 3.61
CA LEU A 86 -2.23 -8.87 2.38
C LEU A 86 -2.14 -10.26 1.71
N GLU A 87 -2.27 -11.34 2.48
CA GLU A 87 -2.32 -12.70 1.97
C GLU A 87 -3.54 -12.98 1.08
N LYS A 88 -4.65 -12.24 1.25
CA LYS A 88 -5.89 -12.39 0.46
C LYS A 88 -5.85 -11.65 -0.88
N GLY A 89 -4.92 -10.71 -1.07
CA GLY A 89 -4.90 -9.84 -2.24
C GLY A 89 -5.80 -8.62 -2.11
N GLY A 90 -5.86 -7.78 -3.14
CA GLY A 90 -6.78 -6.64 -3.21
C GLY A 90 -6.18 -5.31 -2.78
N TYR A 91 -4.86 -5.17 -2.82
CA TYR A 91 -4.17 -3.95 -2.39
C TYR A 91 -3.32 -3.35 -3.51
N ILE A 92 -3.40 -2.04 -3.69
CA ILE A 92 -2.47 -1.24 -4.48
C ILE A 92 -1.62 -0.45 -3.47
N ILE A 93 -0.34 -0.77 -3.40
CA ILE A 93 0.58 -0.24 -2.39
C ILE A 93 1.46 0.83 -3.05
N ASP A 94 1.32 2.07 -2.58
CA ASP A 94 2.07 3.24 -3.05
C ASP A 94 3.21 3.53 -2.08
N PHE A 95 4.44 3.29 -2.52
CA PHE A 95 5.63 3.68 -1.76
C PHE A 95 6.88 3.80 -2.62
N HIS A 96 7.81 4.66 -2.20
CA HIS A 96 9.04 4.94 -2.96
C HIS A 96 10.17 3.93 -2.70
N ASP A 97 10.03 3.06 -1.69
CA ASP A 97 10.95 1.97 -1.35
C ASP A 97 10.18 0.63 -1.38
N ILE A 98 10.87 -0.48 -1.62
CA ILE A 98 10.35 -1.85 -1.59
C ILE A 98 10.93 -2.70 -0.44
N ASN A 99 11.86 -2.16 0.36
CA ASN A 99 12.52 -2.89 1.45
C ASN A 99 11.54 -3.40 2.54
N PHE A 100 10.32 -2.87 2.59
CA PHE A 100 9.24 -3.38 3.45
C PHE A 100 8.76 -4.77 3.03
N VAL A 101 8.91 -5.17 1.76
CA VAL A 101 8.53 -6.49 1.27
C VAL A 101 9.62 -7.49 1.63
N LYS A 102 9.49 -8.13 2.80
CA LYS A 102 10.30 -9.30 3.17
C LYS A 102 9.41 -10.52 3.25
N ASP A 103 9.93 -11.65 2.77
CA ASP A 103 9.27 -12.96 2.75
C ASP A 103 8.80 -13.43 4.14
#